data_AF-A0AAN7TMT6-F1
#
_entry.id   AF-A0AAN7TMT6-F1
#
_cell.length_a   1.000
_cell.length_b   1.000
_cell.length_c   1.000
_cell.angle_alpha   90.00
_cell.angle_beta   90.00
_cell.angle_gamma   90.00
#
_symmetry.space_group_name_H-M   'P 1'
#
loop_
_entity.id
_entity.type
_entity.pdbx_description
1 polymer ?
#
loop_
_entity_poly.entity_id
_entity_poly.type
_entity_poly.pdbx_seq_one_letter_code
_entity_poly.pdbx_strand_id
1 'polypeptide(L)'
;MFTALLLRSFFTTTTGQIGLGPRISQPGDLVVVLRDWNMPVILRKRPNGPNYQMTGLAYVHGIMDGEIMEAVERGEHQLQEIRID
;
A
#
# COMPACT_ATOMS: atom_id res chain seq x y z
N MET A 1 0.33 20.12 -17.72
CA MET A 1 -0.13 19.87 -16.34
C MET A 1 0.95 19.05 -15.63
N PHE A 2 1.82 19.67 -14.82
CA PHE A 2 3.02 19.04 -14.20
C PHE A 2 2.89 18.81 -12.68
N THR A 3 1.67 18.82 -12.12
CA THR A 3 1.47 18.81 -10.66
C THR A 3 1.29 17.42 -10.04
N ALA A 4 1.24 16.34 -10.83
CA ALA A 4 0.86 15.00 -10.35
C ALA A 4 1.77 14.42 -9.25
N LEU A 5 3.03 14.87 -9.15
CA LEU A 5 4.02 14.32 -8.22
C LEU A 5 4.34 15.21 -7.00
N LEU A 6 3.88 16.47 -6.94
CA LEU A 6 4.23 17.41 -5.85
C LEU A 6 3.79 16.94 -4.46
N LEU A 7 2.80 16.05 -4.39
CA LEU A 7 2.28 15.48 -3.15
C LEU A 7 2.58 13.98 -3.01
N ARG A 8 3.59 13.49 -3.73
CA ARG A 8 4.01 12.09 -3.72
C ARG A 8 5.41 11.92 -3.14
N SER A 9 5.65 10.78 -2.50
CA SER A 9 6.96 10.36 -2.03
C SER A 9 7.34 9.04 -2.69
N PHE A 10 8.57 8.96 -3.21
CA PHE A 10 9.14 7.71 -3.70
C PHE A 10 9.53 6.83 -2.51
N PHE A 11 9.24 5.53 -2.60
CA PHE A 11 9.63 4.57 -1.59
C PHE A 11 10.02 3.23 -2.21
N THR A 12 10.76 2.44 -1.42
CA THR A 12 10.98 1.01 -1.65
C THR A 12 10.29 0.22 -0.54
N THR A 13 9.82 -0.99 -0.85
CA THR A 13 9.28 -1.92 0.16
C THR A 13 10.38 -2.85 0.66
N THR A 14 10.16 -3.48 1.82
CA THR A 14 11.05 -4.52 2.36
C THR A 14 11.09 -5.78 1.49
N THR A 15 10.08 -5.96 0.65
CA THR A 15 9.94 -7.05 -0.32
C THR A 15 10.50 -6.71 -1.72
N GLY A 16 11.14 -5.54 -1.87
CA GLY A 16 11.91 -5.18 -3.07
C GLY A 16 11.13 -4.46 -4.17
N GLN A 17 9.86 -4.10 -3.96
CA GLN A 17 9.09 -3.28 -4.90
C GLN A 17 9.45 -1.79 -4.76
N ILE A 18 9.16 -1.03 -5.81
CA ILE A 18 9.25 0.43 -5.84
C ILE A 18 7.86 1.04 -5.97
N GLY A 19 7.65 2.22 -5.40
CA GLY A 19 6.35 2.87 -5.43
C GLY A 19 6.37 4.38 -5.22
N LEU A 20 5.19 4.97 -5.41
CA LEU A 20 4.88 6.38 -5.17
C LEU A 20 3.67 6.47 -4.23
N GLY A 21 3.91 6.87 -3.00
CA GLY A 21 2.90 7.03 -1.95
C GLY A 21 2.54 8.50 -1.72
N PRO A 22 1.61 8.80 -0.80
CA PRO A 22 1.40 10.17 -0.32
C PRO A 22 2.69 10.80 0.23
N ARG A 23 2.84 12.12 0.16
CA ARG A 23 4.04 12.83 0.67
C ARG A 23 4.36 12.52 2.14
N ILE A 24 3.34 12.18 2.92
CA ILE A 24 3.48 11.84 4.34
C ILE A 24 3.90 10.38 4.59
N SER A 25 4.10 9.57 3.54
CA SER A 25 4.60 8.19 3.66
C SER A 25 5.98 8.18 4.32
N GLN A 26 6.22 7.20 5.19
CA GLN A 26 7.46 7.10 5.96
C GLN A 26 7.85 5.64 6.24
N PRO A 27 9.10 5.37 6.65
CA PRO A 27 9.51 4.01 7.04
C PRO A 27 8.61 3.43 8.13
N GLY A 28 8.23 2.16 7.97
CA GLY A 28 7.31 1.45 8.85
C GLY A 28 5.84 1.51 8.42
N ASP A 29 5.49 2.32 7.41
CA ASP A 29 4.20 2.21 6.75
C ASP A 29 4.08 0.88 5.98
N LEU A 30 2.84 0.39 5.86
CA LEU A 30 2.50 -0.82 5.12
C LEU A 30 1.90 -0.46 3.77
N VAL A 31 2.36 -1.13 2.72
CA VAL A 31 1.66 -1.20 1.44
C VAL A 31 0.64 -2.33 1.53
N VAL A 32 -0.62 -2.03 1.29
CA VAL A 32 -1.72 -3.01 1.36
C VAL A 32 -2.59 -2.88 0.12
N VAL A 33 -3.06 -4.01 -0.39
CA VAL A 33 -4.17 -4.06 -1.35
C VAL A 33 -5.39 -4.59 -0.61
N LEU A 34 -6.44 -3.80 -0.57
CA LEU A 34 -7.68 -4.19 0.12
C LEU A 34 -8.44 -5.17 -0.77
N ARG A 35 -9.01 -6.22 -0.17
CA ARG A 35 -9.86 -7.15 -0.93
C ARG A 35 -10.97 -6.36 -1.64
N ASP A 36 -11.25 -6.72 -2.89
CA ASP A 36 -12.22 -6.08 -3.78
C ASP A 36 -11.82 -4.66 -4.26
N TRP A 37 -10.64 -4.17 -3.87
CA TRP A 37 -10.05 -2.92 -4.37
C TRP A 37 -8.71 -3.26 -5.04
N ASN A 38 -8.54 -2.86 -6.29
CA ASN A 38 -7.32 -3.16 -7.06
C ASN A 38 -6.20 -2.13 -6.87
N MET A 39 -6.38 -1.13 -5.99
CA MET A 39 -5.43 -0.05 -5.84
C MET A 39 -4.62 -0.17 -4.54
N PRO A 40 -3.28 -0.13 -4.59
CA PRO A 40 -2.47 -0.10 -3.39
C PRO A 40 -2.78 1.11 -2.51
N VAL A 41 -2.77 0.89 -1.21
CA VAL A 41 -2.91 1.93 -0.18
C VAL A 41 -1.77 1.86 0.81
N ILE A 42 -1.43 3.01 1.38
CA ILE A 42 -0.49 3.12 2.48
C ILE A 42 -1.28 3.14 3.79
N LEU A 43 -0.98 2.18 4.67
CA LEU A 43 -1.52 2.11 6.02
C LEU A 43 -0.43 2.36 7.05
N ARG A 44 -0.77 3.11 8.10
CA ARG A 44 0.12 3.37 9.23
C ARG A 44 -0.49 2.82 10.52
N LYS A 45 0.28 2.01 11.25
CA LYS A 45 -0.16 1.50 12.55
C LYS A 45 -0.35 2.65 13.55
N ARG A 46 -1.48 2.68 14.26
CA ARG A 46 -1.69 3.65 15.35
C ARG A 46 -0.79 3.30 16.54
N PRO A 47 -0.29 4.31 17.30
CA PRO A 47 0.54 4.05 18.48
C PRO A 47 -0.18 3.24 19.57
N ASN A 48 -1.48 3.47 19.76
CA ASN A 48 -2.23 3.01 20.93
C ASN A 48 -3.36 2.02 20.57
N GLY A 49 -3.13 1.08 19.66
CA GLY A 49 -4.15 0.08 19.36
C GLY A 49 -3.80 -0.87 18.21
N PRO A 50 -4.72 -1.80 17.91
CA PRO A 50 -4.58 -2.73 16.78
C PRO A 50 -4.95 -2.08 15.43
N ASN A 51 -5.44 -0.84 15.45
CA ASN A 51 -5.98 -0.17 14.28
C ASN A 51 -4.89 0.50 13.44
N TYR A 52 -5.22 0.68 12.17
CA TYR A 52 -4.41 1.36 11.19
C TYR A 52 -5.12 2.64 10.73
N GLN A 53 -4.34 3.65 10.42
CA GLN A 53 -4.80 4.83 9.69
C GLN A 53 -4.52 4.65 8.21
N MET A 54 -5.51 4.87 7.36
CA MET A 54 -5.28 5.01 5.93
C MET A 54 -4.59 6.35 5.64
N THR A 55 -3.36 6.28 5.14
CA THR A 55 -2.54 7.45 4.78
C THR A 55 -2.88 7.94 3.38
N GLY A 56 -3.25 7.03 2.47
CA GLY A 56 -3.74 7.35 1.14
C GLY A 56 -3.36 6.31 0.09
N LEU A 57 -3.76 6.56 -1.15
CA LEU A 57 -3.50 5.68 -2.30
C LEU A 57 -2.02 5.70 -2.69
N ALA A 58 -1.51 4.61 -3.23
CA ALA A 58 -0.17 4.50 -3.78
C ALA A 58 -0.15 3.86 -5.17
N TYR A 59 0.84 4.24 -5.97
CA TYR A 59 1.29 3.43 -7.10
C TYR A 59 2.38 2.49 -6.61
N VAL A 60 2.30 1.21 -6.95
CA VAL A 60 3.35 0.23 -6.64
C VAL A 60 3.56 -0.64 -7.86
N HIS A 61 4.79 -0.63 -8.35
CA HIS A 61 5.17 -1.37 -9.54
C HIS A 61 5.10 -2.88 -9.27
N GLY A 62 4.46 -3.64 -10.17
CA GLY A 62 4.24 -5.08 -10.01
C GLY A 62 3.13 -5.47 -9.04
N ILE A 63 2.24 -4.53 -8.68
CA ILE A 63 1.08 -4.77 -7.81
C ILE A 63 -0.19 -4.11 -8.36
N MET A 64 -0.09 -2.87 -8.86
CA MET A 64 -1.25 -2.06 -9.23
C MET A 64 -2.03 -2.58 -10.46
N ASP A 65 -1.42 -3.42 -11.29
CA ASP A 65 -2.05 -3.95 -12.50
C ASP A 65 -2.72 -5.32 -12.27
N GLY A 66 -2.84 -5.75 -11.01
CA GLY A 66 -3.58 -6.95 -10.60
C GLY A 66 -2.72 -8.15 -10.23
N GLU A 67 -1.39 -8.04 -10.36
CA GLU A 67 -0.44 -9.14 -10.16
C GLU A 67 -0.53 -9.76 -8.76
N ILE A 68 -0.85 -8.94 -7.75
CA ILE A 68 -1.00 -9.42 -6.37
C ILE A 68 -2.24 -10.30 -6.19
N MET A 69 -3.32 -10.03 -6.93
CA MET A 69 -4.54 -10.84 -6.84
C MET A 69 -4.32 -12.19 -7.51
N GLU A 70 -3.62 -12.22 -8.65
CA GLU A 70 -3.17 -13.47 -9.27
C GLU A 70 -2.27 -14.28 -8.33
N ALA A 71 -1.36 -13.63 -7.60
CA ALA A 71 -0.50 -14.30 -6.63
C ALA A 71 -1.30 -14.90 -5.45
N VAL A 72 -2.36 -14.23 -5.00
CA VAL A 72 -3.30 -14.78 -4.00
C VAL A 72 -4.04 -16.00 -4.56
N GLU A 73 -4.51 -15.95 -5.80
CA GLU A 73 -5.17 -17.08 -6.47
C GLU A 73 -4.24 -18.28 -6.66
N ARG A 74 -2.95 -18.03 -6.92
CA ARG A 74 -1.89 -19.07 -6.96
C ARG A 74 -1.49 -19.59 -5.57
N GLY A 75 -1.99 -19.01 -4.48
CA GLY A 75 -1.67 -19.40 -3.10
C GLY A 75 -0.30 -18.90 -2.61
N GLU A 76 0.31 -17.93 -3.29
CA GLU A 76 1.59 -17.33 -2.94
C GLU A 76 1.44 -16.32 -1.78
N HIS A 77 0.24 -15.74 -1.62
CA HIS A 77 -0.10 -14.81 -0.56
C HIS A 77 -1.44 -15.17 0.11
N GLN A 78 -1.56 -14.83 1.39
CA GLN A 78 -2.77 -15.05 2.18
C GLN A 78 -3.46 -13.73 2.53
N LEU A 79 -4.79 -13.78 2.63
CA LEU A 79 -5.59 -12.64 3.02
C LEU A 79 -5.58 -12.50 4.55
N GLN A 80 -5.36 -11.29 5.03
CA GLN A 80 -5.34 -10.96 6.45
C GLN A 80 -6.41 -9.92 6.77
N GLU A 81 -7.12 -10.12 7.88
CA GLU A 81 -8.07 -9.14 8.41
C GLU A 81 -7.32 -8.00 9.13
N ILE A 82 -7.68 -6.76 8.81
CA ILE A 82 -7.12 -5.55 9.42
C ILE A 82 -8.24 -4.60 9.82
N ARG A 83 -7.99 -3.79 10.86
CA ARG A 83 -8.92 -2.74 11.32
C ARG A 83 -8.40 -1.38 10.89
N ILE A 84 -9.25 -0.61 10.21
CA ILE A 84 -8.95 0.76 9.76
C ILE A 84 -9.90 1.72 10.49
N ASP A 85 -9.38 2.83 11.02
CA ASP A 85 -10.17 3.92 11.61
C ASP A 85 -10.89 4.76 10.55
#